data_AF-A0A2E3HUU2-F1
#
_entry.id   AF-A0A2E3HUU2-F1
#
_cell.length_a   1.000
_cell.length_b   1.000
_cell.length_c   1.000
_cell.angle_alpha   90.00
_cell.angle_beta   90.00
_cell.angle_gamma   90.00
#
_symmetry.space_group_name_H-M   'P 1'
#
loop_
_entity.id
_entity.type
_entity.pdbx_description
1 polymer ?
#
loop_
_entity_poly.entity_id
_entity_poly.type
_entity_poly.pdbx_seq_one_letter_code
_entity_poly.pdbx_strand_id
1 'polypeptide(L)'
;MGASRHLTHILLGRRWDKGWRNDRVRRVMSIVSIHWLDGYRWMLGDVPETVYCQTSKSGSILGIGETHTSLVIKFGTGCVDSLTESFGSHNHLNTSPVLDFDNGSLGDN
;
A
#
# COMPACT_ATOMS: atom_id res chain seq x y z
N MET A 1 -23.71 -0.72 5.35
CA MET A 1 -22.90 0.51 5.33
C MET A 1 -22.99 1.28 4.01
N GLY A 2 -23.57 0.74 2.94
CA GLY A 2 -23.65 1.42 1.63
C GLY A 2 -22.61 0.87 0.65
N ALA A 3 -22.42 1.50 -0.50
CA ALA A 3 -21.35 1.12 -1.43
C ALA A 3 -19.99 1.56 -0.86
N SER A 4 -18.95 0.74 -1.06
CA SER A 4 -17.58 1.13 -0.71
C SER A 4 -17.10 2.25 -1.64
N ARG A 5 -16.40 3.22 -1.08
CA ARG A 5 -15.93 4.42 -1.79
C ARG A 5 -14.44 4.55 -1.76
N HIS A 6 -13.84 4.42 -0.59
CA HIS A 6 -12.42 4.65 -0.42
C HIS A 6 -11.81 3.65 0.55
N LEU A 7 -10.67 3.08 0.17
CA LEU A 7 -9.81 2.33 1.08
C LEU A 7 -8.52 3.13 1.27
N THR A 8 -8.12 3.36 2.51
CA THR A 8 -6.89 4.11 2.81
C THR A 8 -6.00 3.30 3.73
N HIS A 9 -4.71 3.22 3.38
CA HIS A 9 -3.72 2.51 4.18
C HIS A 9 -2.35 3.17 4.10
N ILE A 10 -1.74 3.42 5.27
CA ILE A 10 -0.45 4.09 5.40
C ILE A 10 0.51 3.23 6.22
N LEU A 11 1.65 2.91 5.62
CA LEU A 11 2.71 2.07 6.15
C LEU A 11 4.06 2.80 6.09
N LEU A 12 4.37 3.54 7.14
CA LEU A 12 5.59 4.31 7.28
C LEU A 12 6.45 3.73 8.39
N GLY A 13 7.71 3.46 8.09
CA GLY A 13 8.68 3.11 9.12
C GLY A 13 10.02 2.75 8.53
N ARG A 14 11.09 2.97 9.30
CA ARG A 14 12.42 2.57 8.86
C ARG A 14 12.53 1.05 8.78
N ARG A 15 12.84 0.54 7.60
CA ARG A 15 13.04 -0.90 7.37
C ARG A 15 14.34 -1.19 6.62
N TRP A 16 15.22 -1.94 7.28
CA TRP A 16 16.45 -2.47 6.70
C TRP A 16 16.35 -3.98 6.53
N ASP A 17 16.07 -4.41 5.31
CA ASP A 17 16.14 -5.83 4.98
C ASP A 17 17.59 -6.29 4.83
N LYS A 18 17.80 -7.61 4.94
CA LYS A 18 19.09 -8.28 4.73
C LYS A 18 18.95 -9.36 3.67
N GLY A 19 20.08 -9.72 3.05
CA GLY A 19 20.17 -10.79 2.05
C GLY A 19 19.47 -10.42 0.74
N TRP A 20 18.92 -11.44 0.06
CA TRP A 20 18.41 -11.36 -1.32
C TRP A 20 17.37 -10.27 -1.58
N ARG A 21 16.69 -9.79 -0.53
CA ARG A 21 15.71 -8.70 -0.62
C ARG A 21 16.33 -7.39 -1.09
N ASN A 22 17.62 -7.18 -0.81
CA ASN A 22 18.35 -5.98 -1.25
C ASN A 22 18.69 -6.00 -2.75
N ASP A 23 18.61 -7.16 -3.38
CA ASP A 23 18.90 -7.36 -4.82
C ASP A 23 17.62 -7.26 -5.68
N ARG A 24 16.47 -6.96 -5.07
CA ARG A 24 15.20 -6.79 -5.79
C ARG A 24 15.07 -5.36 -6.30
N VAL A 25 14.82 -5.24 -7.60
CA VAL A 25 14.56 -3.96 -8.29
C VAL A 25 13.19 -3.39 -7.88
N ARG A 26 12.22 -4.26 -7.60
CA ARG A 26 10.89 -3.93 -7.07
C ARG A 26 10.80 -4.33 -5.59
N ARG A 27 11.51 -3.62 -4.72
CA ARG A 27 11.71 -4.04 -3.33
C ARG A 27 10.45 -3.87 -2.48
N VAL A 28 9.96 -2.65 -2.29
CA VAL A 28 8.76 -2.40 -1.46
C VAL A 28 7.56 -3.14 -2.03
N MET A 29 7.33 -3.00 -3.34
CA MET A 29 6.16 -3.58 -3.99
C MET A 29 6.14 -5.10 -3.93
N SER A 30 7.26 -5.78 -4.24
CA SER A 30 7.26 -7.25 -4.31
C SER A 30 7.46 -7.95 -2.97
N ILE A 31 7.90 -7.24 -1.93
CA ILE A 31 8.18 -7.85 -0.62
C ILE A 31 7.04 -7.59 0.36
N VAL A 32 6.39 -6.42 0.32
CA VAL A 32 5.35 -6.08 1.29
C VAL A 32 4.04 -5.68 0.61
N SER A 33 4.07 -4.72 -0.31
CA SER A 33 2.82 -4.20 -0.90
C SER A 33 1.99 -5.32 -1.53
N ILE A 34 2.63 -6.35 -2.10
CA ILE A 34 1.93 -7.52 -2.68
C ILE A 34 0.92 -8.19 -1.74
N HIS A 35 1.20 -8.24 -0.43
CA HIS A 35 0.29 -8.82 0.55
C HIS A 35 -0.96 -7.96 0.75
N TRP A 36 -0.79 -6.64 0.72
CA TRP A 36 -1.89 -5.69 0.83
C TRP A 36 -2.72 -5.65 -0.44
N LEU A 37 -2.07 -5.66 -1.61
CA LEU A 37 -2.75 -5.72 -2.90
C LEU A 37 -3.65 -6.95 -3.02
N ASP A 38 -3.18 -8.12 -2.58
CA ASP A 38 -4.00 -9.33 -2.52
C ASP A 38 -5.13 -9.19 -1.49
N GLY A 39 -4.81 -8.67 -0.30
CA GLY A 39 -5.77 -8.40 0.77
C GLY A 39 -6.91 -7.47 0.36
N TYR A 40 -6.64 -6.40 -0.40
CA TYR A 40 -7.67 -5.47 -0.86
C TYR A 40 -8.61 -6.10 -1.87
N ARG A 41 -8.07 -6.88 -2.82
CA ARG A 41 -8.89 -7.64 -3.78
C ARG A 41 -9.83 -8.60 -3.06
N TRP A 42 -9.30 -9.30 -2.05
CA TRP A 42 -10.10 -10.21 -1.24
C TRP A 42 -11.16 -9.47 -0.40
N MET A 43 -10.76 -8.39 0.29
CA MET A 43 -11.64 -7.60 1.17
C MET A 43 -12.79 -6.94 0.39
N LEU A 44 -12.50 -6.39 -0.79
CA LEU A 44 -13.48 -5.73 -1.64
C LEU A 44 -14.28 -6.73 -2.49
N GLY A 45 -13.83 -7.97 -2.61
CA GLY A 45 -14.42 -8.97 -3.50
C GLY A 45 -14.45 -8.53 -4.96
N ASP A 46 -13.47 -7.72 -5.38
CA ASP A 46 -13.48 -6.99 -6.64
C ASP A 46 -12.12 -7.04 -7.37
N VAL A 47 -12.14 -6.72 -8.65
CA VAL A 47 -10.98 -6.73 -9.54
C VAL A 47 -10.53 -5.28 -9.82
N PRO A 48 -9.22 -4.98 -9.72
CA PRO A 48 -8.69 -3.69 -10.13
C PRO A 48 -8.92 -3.41 -11.61
N GLU A 49 -9.42 -2.22 -11.95
CA GLU A 49 -9.52 -1.72 -13.32
C GLU A 49 -8.29 -0.90 -13.72
N THR A 50 -7.86 0.00 -12.84
CA THR A 50 -6.75 0.91 -13.13
C THR A 50 -5.86 1.07 -11.92
N VAL A 51 -4.55 1.16 -12.17
CA VAL A 51 -3.54 1.38 -11.13
C VAL A 51 -2.68 2.56 -11.55
N TYR A 52 -2.63 3.59 -10.69
CA TYR A 52 -1.57 4.58 -10.70
C TYR A 52 -0.53 4.19 -9.67
N CYS A 53 0.75 4.27 -10.04
CA CYS A 53 1.85 3.93 -9.16
C CYS A 53 2.99 4.92 -9.35
N GLN A 54 3.50 5.43 -8.23
CA GLN A 54 4.71 6.22 -8.18
C GLN A 54 5.66 5.65 -7.14
N THR A 55 6.90 5.39 -7.54
CA THR A 55 7.93 4.87 -6.66
C THR A 55 9.11 5.82 -6.58
N SER A 56 9.85 5.74 -5.48
CA SER A 56 11.12 6.45 -5.32
C SER A 56 12.09 5.65 -4.47
N LYS A 57 13.36 6.01 -4.55
CA LYS A 57 14.43 5.37 -3.79
C LYS A 57 15.14 6.41 -2.93
N SER A 58 15.30 6.10 -1.65
CA SER A 58 16.18 6.81 -0.74
C SER A 58 17.61 6.33 -0.88
N GLY A 59 18.57 7.26 -0.88
CA GLY A 59 19.99 6.94 -0.77
C GLY A 59 20.42 6.46 0.62
N SER A 60 19.58 6.64 1.65
CA SER A 60 19.90 6.28 3.04
C SER A 60 19.62 4.83 3.42
N ILE A 61 19.07 4.02 2.50
CA ILE A 61 18.73 2.61 2.74
C ILE A 61 19.49 1.74 1.75
N LEU A 62 20.13 0.69 2.26
CA LEU A 62 20.79 -0.31 1.44
C LEU A 62 19.78 -1.05 0.54
N GLY A 63 20.21 -1.39 -0.68
CA GLY A 63 19.42 -2.13 -1.67
C GLY A 63 19.31 -1.41 -3.01
N ILE A 64 19.03 -2.16 -4.08
CA ILE A 64 19.01 -1.60 -5.44
C ILE A 64 17.65 -1.00 -5.82
N GLY A 65 16.54 -1.56 -5.32
CA GLY A 65 15.18 -1.16 -5.67
C GLY A 65 14.63 0.06 -4.93
N GLU A 66 13.36 0.36 -5.19
CA GLU A 66 12.57 1.40 -4.55
C GLU A 66 12.45 1.20 -3.05
N THR A 67 12.36 2.30 -2.31
CA THR A 67 12.18 2.29 -0.85
C THR A 67 10.87 2.93 -0.43
N HIS A 68 10.17 3.57 -1.37
CA HIS A 68 8.86 4.15 -1.18
C HIS A 68 7.97 3.87 -2.38
N THR A 69 6.69 3.66 -2.13
CA THR A 69 5.66 3.53 -3.15
C THR A 69 4.39 4.25 -2.71
N SER A 70 3.72 4.88 -3.67
CA SER A 70 2.36 5.39 -3.53
C SER A 70 1.53 4.81 -4.66
N LEU A 71 0.42 4.19 -4.30
CA LEU A 71 -0.48 3.48 -5.21
C LEU A 71 -1.87 4.07 -5.07
N VAL A 72 -2.54 4.28 -6.20
CA VAL A 72 -3.97 4.54 -6.26
C VAL A 72 -4.60 3.52 -7.19
N ILE A 73 -5.54 2.74 -6.69
CA ILE A 73 -6.15 1.62 -7.40
C ILE A 73 -7.64 1.86 -7.48
N LYS A 74 -8.18 1.90 -8.70
CA LYS A 74 -9.63 1.93 -8.92
C LYS A 74 -10.12 0.52 -9.21
N PHE A 75 -11.16 0.11 -8.52
CA PHE A 75 -11.84 -1.17 -8.71
C PHE A 75 -13.12 -1.01 -9.56
N GLY A 76 -13.62 -2.11 -10.12
CA GLY A 76 -14.77 -2.11 -11.04
C GLY A 76 -16.07 -1.60 -10.42
N THR A 77 -16.27 -1.86 -9.12
CA THR A 77 -17.41 -1.33 -8.35
C THR A 77 -17.33 0.18 -8.08
N GLY A 78 -16.21 0.82 -8.42
CA GLY A 78 -15.97 2.25 -8.22
C GLY A 78 -15.25 2.61 -6.92
N CYS A 79 -14.92 1.64 -6.07
CA CYS A 79 -14.07 1.86 -4.89
C CYS A 79 -12.65 2.26 -5.33
N VAL A 80 -12.06 3.22 -4.63
CA VAL A 80 -10.68 3.67 -4.84
C VAL A 80 -9.84 3.35 -3.61
N ASP A 81 -8.80 2.56 -3.78
CA ASP A 81 -7.78 2.31 -2.76
C ASP A 81 -6.59 3.26 -2.92
N SER A 82 -6.07 3.76 -1.80
CA SER A 82 -4.84 4.51 -1.70
C SER A 82 -3.90 3.86 -0.67
N LEU A 83 -2.79 3.31 -1.16
CA LEU A 83 -1.72 2.76 -0.34
C LEU A 83 -0.47 3.64 -0.42
N THR A 84 0.01 4.10 0.73
CA THR A 84 1.34 4.70 0.85
C THR A 84 2.22 3.83 1.72
N GLU A 85 3.36 3.42 1.17
CA GLU A 85 4.33 2.59 1.89
C GLU A 85 5.75 3.14 1.75
N SER A 86 6.45 3.26 2.88
CA SER A 86 7.77 3.89 2.94
C SER A 86 8.66 3.21 3.96
N PHE A 87 9.70 2.55 3.47
CA PHE A 87 10.76 1.95 4.30
C PHE A 87 11.80 2.97 4.76
N GLY A 88 11.80 4.18 4.19
CA GLY A 88 12.72 5.25 4.51
C GLY A 88 12.15 6.32 5.42
N SER A 89 10.86 6.23 5.77
CA SER A 89 10.21 7.22 6.61
C SER A 89 10.86 7.27 8.00
N HIS A 90 11.12 8.49 8.47
CA HIS A 90 11.52 8.74 9.86
C HIS A 90 10.33 8.67 10.81
N ASN A 91 9.12 8.93 10.30
CA ASN A 91 7.88 8.73 11.03
C ASN A 91 7.56 7.23 11.03
N HIS A 92 7.12 6.73 12.18
CA HIS A 92 6.59 5.39 12.34
C HIS A 92 5.08 5.47 12.45
N LEU A 93 4.37 5.14 11.38
CA LEU A 93 2.92 5.13 11.31
C LEU A 93 2.49 3.89 10.53
N ASN A 94 1.78 2.99 11.19
CA ASN A 94 1.23 1.79 10.57
C ASN A 94 -0.25 1.78 10.92
N THR A 95 -1.10 2.15 9.97
CA THR A 95 -2.55 2.17 10.16
C THR A 95 -3.12 0.80 9.80
N SER A 96 -4.18 0.36 10.47
CA SER A 96 -5.05 -0.65 9.85
C SER A 96 -5.67 -0.06 8.57
N PRO A 97 -5.99 -0.88 7.55
CA PRO A 97 -6.77 -0.42 6.41
C PRO A 97 -8.11 0.15 6.88
N VAL A 98 -8.45 1.35 6.42
CA VAL A 98 -9.76 1.98 6.68
C VAL A 98 -10.57 1.96 5.39
N LEU A 99 -11.74 1.34 5.44
CA LEU A 99 -12.69 1.24 4.33
C LEU A 99 -13.91 2.10 4.60
N ASP A 100 -14.08 3.14 3.79
CA ASP A 100 -15.21 4.05 3.82
C ASP A 100 -16.33 3.60 2.88
N PHE A 101 -17.55 3.77 3.35
CA PHE A 101 -18.78 3.50 2.63
C PHE A 101 -19.67 4.76 2.64
N ASP A 102 -20.73 4.75 1.85
CA ASP A 102 -21.70 5.87 1.80
C ASP A 102 -22.26 6.27 3.19
N ASN A 103 -22.46 5.30 4.08
CA ASN A 103 -23.14 5.49 5.36
C ASN A 103 -22.32 4.99 6.57
N GLY A 104 -20.99 5.04 6.49
CA GLY A 104 -20.10 4.67 7.60
C GLY A 104 -18.72 4.21 7.16
N SER A 105 -17.91 3.77 8.11
CA SER A 105 -16.55 3.28 7.86
C SER A 105 -16.26 2.00 8.65
N LEU A 106 -15.25 1.25 8.20
CA LEU A 106 -14.72 0.07 8.86
C LEU A 106 -13.20 0.21 8.96
N GLY A 107 -12.68 0.18 10.19
CA GLY A 107 -11.26 0.33 10.51
C GLY A 107 -11.06 0.50 12.01
N ASP A 108 -9.84 0.27 12.50
CA ASP A 108 -9.53 0.49 13.91
C ASP A 108 -9.35 2.01 14.16
N ASN A 109 -10.08 2.55 15.13
CA ASN A 109 -9.94 3.92 15.62
C ASN A 109 -8.74 4.06 16.57
#